data_AF-A0A973EQU6-F1
#
_entry.id   AF-A0A973EQU6-F1
#
_cell.length_a   1.000
_cell.length_b   1.000
_cell.length_c   1.000
_cell.angle_alpha   90.00
_cell.angle_beta   90.00
_cell.angle_gamma   90.00
#
_symmetry.space_group_name_H-M   'P 1'
#
loop_
_entity.id
_entity.type
_entity.pdbx_description
1 polymer ?
#
loop_
_entity_poly.entity_id
_entity_poly.type
_entity_poly.pdbx_seq_one_letter_code
_entity_poly.pdbx_strand_id
1 'polypeptide(L)'
;MSEFIEIEIRLVPVYGSGGLRSKFPALVDLLEEYGYTLVLDREPTLYHLVDVLVRIRNDPAVPDRRKGAVTRLADRFVRIRDEAREHLLGRRLNELDKTLYTLEDLFRELDRELR
;
A
#
# COMPACT_ATOMS: atom_id res chain seq x y z
N MET A 1 -25.03 -1.07 -20.02
CA MET A 1 -25.13 -1.66 -18.66
C MET A 1 -26.47 -2.37 -18.57
N SER A 2 -26.56 -3.49 -17.86
CA SER A 2 -27.82 -4.22 -17.70
C SER A 2 -28.77 -3.42 -16.81
N GLU A 3 -30.07 -3.49 -17.10
CA GLU A 3 -31.13 -2.83 -16.32
C GLU A 3 -31.29 -3.44 -14.91
N PHE A 4 -30.83 -4.68 -14.72
CA PHE A 4 -31.05 -5.44 -13.48
C PHE A 4 -29.78 -6.04 -12.88
N ILE A 5 -28.60 -5.82 -13.49
CA ILE A 5 -27.35 -6.48 -13.09
C ILE A 5 -26.19 -5.49 -13.12
N GLU A 6 -25.45 -5.46 -12.01
CA GLU A 6 -24.21 -4.72 -11.83
C GLU A 6 -23.07 -5.65 -11.40
N ILE A 7 -21.85 -5.33 -11.83
CA ILE A 7 -20.63 -5.99 -11.36
C ILE A 7 -19.85 -4.99 -10.53
N GLU A 8 -19.72 -5.28 -9.23
CA GLU A 8 -18.87 -4.52 -8.31
C GLU A 8 -17.50 -5.21 -8.18
N ILE A 9 -16.42 -4.43 -8.26
CA ILE A 9 -15.05 -4.91 -8.00
C ILE A 9 -14.53 -4.16 -6.77
N ARG A 10 -14.12 -4.90 -5.74
CA ARG A 10 -13.62 -4.34 -4.48
C ARG A 10 -12.23 -4.90 -4.15
N LEU A 11 -11.36 -4.02 -3.67
CA LEU A 11 -10.10 -4.41 -3.04
C LEU A 11 -10.30 -4.44 -1.52
N VAL A 12 -10.02 -5.58 -0.91
CA VAL A 12 -10.17 -5.79 0.53
C VAL A 12 -8.84 -6.21 1.16
N PRO A 13 -8.54 -5.79 2.40
CA PRO A 13 -7.30 -6.16 3.06
C PRO A 13 -7.39 -7.62 3.52
N VAL A 14 -6.36 -8.42 3.21
CA VAL A 14 -6.26 -9.83 3.63
C VAL A 14 -4.89 -10.08 4.21
N TYR A 15 -4.70 -9.69 5.47
CA TYR A 15 -3.42 -9.84 6.17
C TYR A 15 -3.28 -11.17 6.94
N GLY A 16 -4.39 -11.91 7.11
CA GLY A 16 -4.42 -13.15 7.88
C GLY A 16 -4.27 -12.91 9.39
N SER A 17 -3.81 -13.93 10.11
CA SER A 17 -3.61 -13.84 11.57
C SER A 17 -2.55 -12.78 11.90
N GLY A 18 -2.90 -11.86 12.80
CA GLY A 18 -2.01 -10.80 13.30
C GLY A 18 -2.02 -9.50 12.47
N GLY A 19 -2.83 -9.41 11.42
CA GLY A 19 -3.10 -8.14 10.73
C GLY A 19 -1.88 -7.54 10.04
N LEU A 20 -1.98 -6.24 9.73
CA LEU A 20 -0.88 -5.48 9.10
C LEU A 20 0.39 -5.52 9.98
N ARG A 21 0.21 -5.42 11.30
CA ARG A 21 1.29 -5.41 12.31
C ARG A 21 2.15 -6.67 12.27
N SER A 22 1.55 -7.84 12.07
CA SER A 22 2.33 -9.08 11.98
C SER A 22 3.07 -9.23 10.65
N LYS A 23 2.57 -8.65 9.57
CA LYS A 23 3.13 -8.84 8.23
C LYS A 23 4.22 -7.83 7.88
N PHE A 24 4.09 -6.60 8.38
CA PHE A 24 5.00 -5.49 8.10
C PHE A 24 5.38 -4.74 9.39
N PRO A 25 6.09 -5.40 10.33
CA PRO A 25 6.37 -4.84 11.64
C PRO A 25 7.16 -3.53 11.58
N ALA A 26 8.18 -3.42 10.73
CA ALA A 26 9.01 -2.21 10.64
C ALA A 26 8.25 -1.03 10.00
N LEU A 27 7.37 -1.34 9.04
CA LEU A 27 6.44 -0.34 8.52
C LEU A 27 5.46 0.15 9.59
N VAL A 28 4.93 -0.76 10.42
CA VAL A 28 4.05 -0.38 11.52
C VAL A 28 4.79 0.47 12.55
N ASP A 29 6.01 0.11 12.93
CA ASP A 29 6.82 0.91 13.85
C ASP A 29 7.02 2.34 13.33
N LEU A 30 7.31 2.50 12.04
CA LEU A 30 7.40 3.82 11.40
C LEU A 30 6.06 4.58 11.47
N LEU A 31 4.95 3.91 11.19
CA LEU A 31 3.62 4.53 11.23
C LEU A 31 3.24 4.96 12.65
N GLU A 32 3.55 4.15 13.66
CA GLU A 32 3.30 4.48 15.07
C GLU A 32 4.17 5.64 15.55
N GLU A 33 5.48 5.60 15.25
CA GLU A 33 6.45 6.62 15.68
C GLU A 33 6.06 8.03 15.21
N TYR A 34 5.46 8.14 14.03
CA TYR A 34 5.10 9.42 13.41
C TYR A 34 3.58 9.70 13.40
N GLY A 35 2.80 9.03 14.25
CA GLY A 35 1.40 9.41 14.52
C GLY A 35 0.38 8.99 13.45
N TYR A 36 0.71 8.01 12.61
CA TYR A 36 -0.19 7.44 11.62
C TYR A 36 -1.07 6.31 12.20
N THR A 37 -1.34 6.31 13.51
CA THR A 37 -2.11 5.26 14.21
C THR A 37 -3.52 5.06 13.63
N LEU A 38 -4.19 6.14 13.18
CA LEU A 38 -5.50 6.02 12.52
C LEU A 38 -5.45 5.24 11.21
N VAL A 39 -4.30 5.21 10.53
CA VAL A 39 -4.10 4.35 9.34
C VAL A 39 -4.05 2.89 9.79
N LEU A 40 -3.35 2.59 10.88
CA LEU A 40 -3.24 1.24 11.42
C LEU A 40 -4.60 0.71 11.90
N ASP A 41 -5.39 1.52 12.59
CA ASP A 41 -6.72 1.13 13.09
C ASP A 41 -7.70 0.78 11.96
N ARG A 42 -7.51 1.37 10.78
CA ARG A 42 -8.35 1.12 9.61
C ARG A 42 -7.91 -0.09 8.79
N GLU A 43 -6.70 -0.60 9.00
CA GLU A 43 -6.05 -1.66 8.21
C GLU A 43 -6.33 -1.53 6.69
N PRO A 44 -5.91 -0.43 6.04
CA PRO A 44 -6.16 -0.23 4.62
C PRO A 44 -5.47 -1.30 3.78
N THR A 45 -5.94 -1.54 2.56
CA THR A 45 -5.22 -2.40 1.61
C THR A 45 -3.84 -1.81 1.27
N LEU A 46 -2.90 -2.66 0.85
CA LEU A 46 -1.59 -2.20 0.36
C LEU A 46 -1.72 -1.17 -0.78
N TYR A 47 -2.73 -1.34 -1.65
CA TYR A 47 -3.07 -0.37 -2.70
C TYR A 47 -3.31 1.04 -2.13
N HIS A 48 -4.13 1.16 -1.08
CA HIS A 48 -4.42 2.46 -0.46
C HIS A 48 -3.26 2.96 0.42
N LEU A 49 -2.46 2.05 0.98
CA LEU A 49 -1.33 2.40 1.83
C LEU A 49 -0.22 3.14 1.05
N VAL A 50 -0.16 2.99 -0.27
CA VAL A 50 0.73 3.78 -1.14
C VAL A 50 0.52 5.29 -0.95
N ASP A 51 -0.72 5.75 -0.79
CA ASP A 51 -1.00 7.18 -0.56
C ASP A 51 -0.41 7.67 0.77
N VAL A 52 -0.37 6.80 1.78
CA VAL A 52 0.24 7.09 3.07
C VAL A 52 1.76 7.17 2.94
N LEU A 53 2.39 6.29 2.16
CA LEU A 53 3.83 6.37 1.88
C LEU A 53 4.21 7.69 1.18
N VAL A 54 3.39 8.15 0.25
CA VAL A 54 3.60 9.45 -0.42
C VAL A 54 3.48 10.61 0.58
N ARG A 55 2.54 10.53 1.54
CA ARG A 55 2.44 11.52 2.62
C ARG A 55 3.68 11.52 3.50
N ILE A 56 4.12 10.35 3.97
CA ILE A 56 5.34 10.19 4.80
C ILE A 56 6.57 10.75 4.07
N ARG A 57 6.72 10.46 2.78
CA ARG A 57 7.81 11.01 1.95
C ARG A 57 7.87 12.53 2.04
N ASN A 58 6.71 13.17 1.94
CA ASN A 58 6.59 14.64 1.91
C ASN A 58 6.43 15.27 3.29
N ASP A 59 6.34 14.46 4.36
CA ASP A 59 6.08 14.94 5.71
C ASP A 59 7.36 15.54 6.33
N PRO A 60 7.39 16.83 6.69
CA PRO A 60 8.55 17.45 7.33
C PRO A 60 8.78 16.96 8.76
N ALA A 61 7.76 16.38 9.42
CA ALA A 61 7.89 15.82 10.77
C ALA A 61 8.65 14.49 10.77
N VAL A 62 8.75 13.81 9.63
CA VAL A 62 9.49 12.55 9.49
C VAL A 62 10.92 12.85 9.02
N PRO A 63 11.97 12.57 9.84
CA PRO A 63 13.35 12.83 9.47
C PRO A 63 13.76 12.07 8.20
N ASP A 64 14.55 12.68 7.32
CA ASP A 64 14.99 12.08 6.06
C ASP A 64 15.67 10.72 6.24
N ARG A 65 16.44 10.55 7.32
CA ARG A 65 17.06 9.26 7.68
C ARG A 65 16.04 8.13 7.88
N ARG A 66 14.84 8.43 8.40
CA ARG A 66 13.78 7.46 8.68
C ARG A 66 12.92 7.17 7.47
N LYS A 67 12.65 8.18 6.63
CA LYS A 67 11.91 8.02 5.37
C LYS A 67 12.81 7.75 4.16
N GLY A 68 14.09 7.42 4.34
CA GLY A 68 15.03 7.18 3.24
C GLY A 68 14.58 6.05 2.31
N ALA A 69 14.24 4.89 2.88
CA ALA A 69 13.71 3.75 2.12
C ALA A 69 12.38 4.08 1.43
N VAL A 70 11.47 4.75 2.15
CA VAL A 70 10.18 5.23 1.60
C VAL A 70 10.42 6.15 0.41
N THR A 71 11.35 7.11 0.52
CA THR A 71 11.65 8.08 -0.53
C THR A 71 12.21 7.40 -1.77
N ARG A 72 13.14 6.46 -1.60
CA ARG A 72 13.76 5.70 -2.70
C ARG A 72 12.74 4.85 -3.46
N LEU A 73 11.80 4.22 -2.75
CA LEU A 73 10.83 3.29 -3.36
C LEU A 73 9.51 3.96 -3.78
N ALA A 74 9.22 5.18 -3.30
CA ALA A 74 7.92 5.83 -3.49
C ALA A 74 7.48 5.95 -4.95
N ASP A 75 8.40 6.29 -5.87
CA ASP A 75 8.04 6.42 -7.29
C ASP A 75 7.69 5.07 -7.91
N ARG A 76 8.34 3.98 -7.46
CA ARG A 76 7.97 2.61 -7.86
C ARG A 76 6.58 2.24 -7.32
N PHE A 77 6.29 2.56 -6.06
CA PHE A 77 4.98 2.33 -5.46
C PHE A 77 3.86 3.07 -6.21
N VAL A 78 4.07 4.35 -6.50
CA VAL A 78 3.12 5.18 -7.25
C VAL A 78 2.87 4.58 -8.63
N ARG A 79 3.93 4.22 -9.36
CA ARG A 79 3.80 3.62 -10.69
C ARG A 79 2.98 2.33 -10.66
N ILE A 80 3.28 1.40 -9.74
CA ILE A 80 2.56 0.13 -9.63
C ILE A 80 1.09 0.34 -9.22
N ARG A 81 0.82 1.27 -8.30
CA ARG A 81 -0.56 1.65 -7.93
C ARG A 81 -1.33 2.21 -9.12
N ASP A 82 -0.68 3.03 -9.94
CA ASP A 82 -1.31 3.65 -11.11
C ASP A 82 -1.56 2.61 -12.21
N GLU A 83 -0.62 1.69 -12.46
CA GLU A 83 -0.83 0.52 -13.32
C GLU A 83 -2.01 -0.33 -12.81
N ALA A 84 -2.06 -0.64 -11.51
CA ALA A 84 -3.17 -1.39 -10.92
C ALA A 84 -4.52 -0.65 -11.09
N ARG A 85 -4.51 0.69 -10.97
CA ARG A 85 -5.70 1.52 -11.21
C ARG A 85 -6.18 1.39 -12.65
N GLU A 86 -5.27 1.43 -13.63
CA GLU A 86 -5.62 1.25 -15.04
C GLU A 86 -6.18 -0.14 -15.33
N HIS A 87 -5.61 -1.19 -14.72
CA HIS A 87 -6.13 -2.54 -14.85
C HIS A 87 -7.52 -2.69 -14.23
N LEU A 88 -7.75 -2.07 -13.06
CA LEU A 88 -9.05 -2.06 -12.40
C LEU A 88 -10.11 -1.34 -13.26
N LEU A 89 -9.81 -0.13 -13.74
CA LEU A 89 -10.72 0.65 -14.60
C LEU A 89 -10.99 -0.05 -15.94
N GLY A 90 -9.97 -0.69 -16.50
CA GLY A 90 -10.07 -1.48 -17.73
C GLY A 90 -10.64 -2.88 -17.53
N ARG A 91 -11.02 -3.26 -16.30
CA ARG A 91 -11.54 -4.60 -15.94
C ARG A 91 -10.61 -5.75 -16.36
N ARG A 92 -9.29 -5.49 -16.39
CA ARG A 92 -8.25 -6.48 -16.73
C ARG A 92 -7.84 -7.25 -15.47
N LEU A 93 -8.73 -8.10 -14.95
CA LEU A 93 -8.57 -8.75 -13.65
C LEU A 93 -7.29 -9.60 -13.53
N ASN A 94 -6.91 -10.31 -14.59
CA ASN A 94 -5.69 -11.13 -14.58
C ASN A 94 -4.42 -10.28 -14.46
N GLU A 95 -4.39 -9.10 -15.10
CA GLU A 95 -3.25 -8.21 -15.00
C GLU A 95 -3.27 -7.45 -13.68
N LEU A 96 -4.46 -7.04 -13.20
CA LEU A 96 -4.62 -6.46 -11.88
C LEU A 96 -4.05 -7.38 -10.80
N ASP A 97 -4.36 -8.67 -10.83
CA ASP A 97 -3.85 -9.67 -9.87
C ASP A 97 -2.32 -9.69 -9.84
N LYS A 98 -1.68 -9.80 -11.01
CA LYS A 98 -0.20 -9.75 -11.13
C LYS A 98 0.39 -8.45 -10.59
N THR A 99 -0.23 -7.31 -10.90
CA THR A 99 0.23 -6.01 -10.40
C THR A 99 0.10 -5.92 -8.88
N LEU A 100 -0.96 -6.47 -8.29
CA LEU A 100 -1.15 -6.51 -6.84
C LEU A 100 -0.11 -7.42 -6.15
N TYR A 101 0.26 -8.56 -6.74
CA TYR A 101 1.39 -9.36 -6.25
C TYR A 101 2.72 -8.60 -6.30
N THR A 102 2.95 -7.86 -7.38
CA THR A 102 4.16 -7.03 -7.51
C THR A 102 4.18 -5.92 -6.45
N LEU A 103 3.02 -5.34 -6.15
CA LEU A 103 2.87 -4.36 -5.07
C LEU A 103 3.16 -4.97 -3.70
N GLU A 104 2.69 -6.18 -3.44
CA GLU A 104 2.98 -6.92 -2.20
C GLU A 104 4.48 -7.15 -2.02
N ASP A 105 5.16 -7.63 -3.07
CA ASP A 105 6.61 -7.84 -3.02
C ASP A 105 7.38 -6.54 -2.78
N LEU A 106 6.92 -5.43 -3.34
CA LEU A 106 7.51 -4.12 -3.07
C LEU A 106 7.30 -3.66 -1.62
N PHE A 107 6.14 -3.95 -1.02
CA PHE A 107 5.93 -3.70 0.42
C PHE A 107 6.82 -4.58 1.31
N ARG A 108 7.07 -5.83 0.91
CA ARG A 108 8.01 -6.71 1.61
C ARG A 108 9.46 -6.22 1.48
N GLU A 109 9.84 -5.67 0.32
CA GLU A 109 11.13 -4.99 0.11
C GLU A 109 11.25 -3.80 1.07
N LEU A 110 10.24 -2.92 1.09
CA LEU A 110 10.22 -1.75 1.98
C LEU A 110 10.35 -2.14 3.46
N ASP A 111 9.58 -3.11 3.96
CA ASP A 111 9.64 -3.52 5.36
C ASP A 111 11.03 -4.05 5.76
N ARG A 112 11.75 -4.70 4.83
CA ARG A 112 13.14 -5.13 5.07
C ARG A 112 14.11 -3.96 5.13
N GLU A 113 13.92 -2.95 4.27
CA GLU A 113 14.79 -1.77 4.24
C GLU A 113 14.56 -0.80 5.41
N LEU A 114 13.42 -0.89 6.08
CA LEU A 114 13.09 -0.09 7.27
C LEU A 114 13.67 -0.64 8.58
N ARG A 115 14.21 -1.87 8.58
CA ARG A 115 14.87 -2.50 9.74
C ARG A 115 16.29 -2.01 9.91
#